data_AF-A0A6S6XIG4-F1
#
_entry.id   AF-A0A6S6XIG4-F1
#
_cell.length_a   1.000
_cell.length_b   1.000
_cell.length_c   1.000
_cell.angle_alpha   90.00
_cell.angle_beta   90.00
_cell.angle_gamma   90.00
#
_symmetry.space_group_name_H-M   'P 1'
#
loop_
_entity.id
_entity.type
_entity.pdbx_description
1 polymer ?
#
loop_
_entity_poly.entity_id
_entity_poly.type
_entity_poly.pdbx_seq_one_letter_code
_entity_poly.pdbx_strand_id
1 'polypeptide(L)'
;MVLLYSSNHKIYSLSEAVSTYVHSGDHLAFGGFTTGRKPLAAVCEILRQGQTDLIGEGGPAGSDWDMLIGAGRVKAYINCYTANPRFSNVSRRFRAAIQEGSILFEDYSQDAQMTMFHAAAMGLPYVPVRMMLGSGMEKEWGLSEKERERIDKLPNQKFLIQQNPFNPEEKLLLLPVPRLDTAIIHVQIASPDGTCRLLSDPFQDVDLAFAAKNTIVTCEELVSNEWIRREPEKNTIPGITVSAVVHLPYGGHPSQVYGYYDYDKEFYLEYDRAGKSDEAFQQFLKEWVYGVKNHAEYLEKLGVNRLLNLKNVPGYEFHVSDETIAEEESK
;
A
#
# COMPACT_ATOMS: atom_id res chain seq x y z
N MET A 1 -23.63 -28.99 -13.18
CA MET A 1 -22.48 -28.19 -12.72
C MET A 1 -22.88 -27.56 -11.39
N VAL A 2 -22.62 -28.25 -10.28
CA VAL A 2 -22.98 -27.77 -8.95
C VAL A 2 -21.96 -26.69 -8.58
N LEU A 3 -22.36 -25.44 -8.63
CA LEU A 3 -21.61 -24.35 -8.01
C LEU A 3 -21.55 -24.66 -6.52
N LEU A 4 -20.40 -25.19 -6.08
CA LEU A 4 -20.04 -25.29 -4.68
C LEU A 4 -19.97 -23.85 -4.14
N TYR A 5 -21.10 -23.34 -3.65
CA TYR A 5 -21.07 -22.24 -2.69
C TYR A 5 -20.44 -22.81 -1.43
N SER A 6 -19.10 -22.79 -1.38
CA SER A 6 -18.41 -23.01 -0.12
C SER A 6 -18.82 -21.89 0.81
N SER A 7 -19.21 -22.28 2.02
CA SER A 7 -19.42 -21.40 3.17
C SER A 7 -18.08 -20.86 3.68
N ASN A 8 -17.26 -20.27 2.81
CA ASN A 8 -16.01 -19.61 3.20
C ASN A 8 -16.32 -18.14 3.48
N HIS A 9 -16.72 -17.87 4.71
CA HIS A 9 -16.82 -16.49 5.17
C HIS A 9 -15.42 -15.88 5.17
N LYS A 10 -15.24 -14.77 4.44
CA LYS A 10 -13.95 -14.09 4.31
C LYS A 10 -13.78 -12.95 5.29
N ILE A 11 -14.66 -12.80 6.29
CA ILE A 11 -14.48 -11.75 7.29
C ILE A 11 -13.51 -12.23 8.36
N TYR A 12 -12.52 -11.39 8.62
CA TYR A 12 -11.51 -11.58 9.65
C TYR A 12 -11.48 -10.35 10.55
N SER A 13 -11.04 -10.50 11.79
CA SER A 13 -10.42 -9.38 12.49
C SER A 13 -9.09 -9.01 11.82
N LEU A 14 -8.61 -7.78 12.03
CA LEU A 14 -7.32 -7.36 11.45
C LEU A 14 -6.16 -8.27 11.91
N SER A 15 -6.17 -8.67 13.18
CA SER A 15 -5.12 -9.50 13.76
C SER A 15 -5.11 -10.91 13.15
N GLU A 16 -6.29 -11.51 12.95
CA GLU A 16 -6.41 -12.83 12.30
C GLU A 16 -6.01 -12.75 10.82
N ALA A 17 -6.41 -11.70 10.09
CA ALA A 17 -6.03 -11.53 8.69
C ALA A 17 -4.50 -11.44 8.52
N VAL A 18 -3.85 -10.59 9.32
CA VAL A 18 -2.38 -10.41 9.27
C VAL A 18 -1.66 -11.68 9.68
N SER A 19 -2.06 -12.33 10.78
CA SER A 19 -1.39 -13.56 11.23
C SER A 19 -1.59 -14.74 10.28
N THR A 20 -2.70 -14.77 9.53
CA THR A 20 -3.01 -15.83 8.57
C THR A 20 -2.28 -15.65 7.23
N TYR A 21 -2.18 -14.41 6.75
CA TYR A 21 -1.75 -14.14 5.37
C TYR A 21 -0.47 -13.30 5.26
N VAL A 22 0.14 -12.86 6.36
CA VAL A 22 1.43 -12.16 6.34
C VAL A 22 2.43 -12.89 7.20
N HIS A 23 3.55 -13.27 6.61
CA HIS A 23 4.63 -13.99 7.26
C HIS A 23 5.97 -13.29 7.03
N SER A 24 6.88 -13.45 7.98
CA SER A 24 8.25 -12.99 7.79
C SER A 24 8.87 -13.60 6.54
N GLY A 25 9.57 -12.79 5.76
CA GLY A 25 10.11 -13.18 4.45
C GLY A 25 9.15 -13.00 3.26
N ASP A 26 7.91 -12.55 3.49
CA ASP A 26 6.96 -12.34 2.40
C ASP A 26 7.30 -11.16 1.48
N HIS A 27 6.96 -11.35 0.21
CA HIS A 27 7.00 -10.34 -0.84
C HIS A 27 5.66 -9.60 -0.86
N LEU A 28 5.65 -8.38 -0.36
CA LEU A 28 4.46 -7.60 -0.09
C LEU A 28 4.36 -6.36 -0.99
N ALA A 29 3.12 -5.98 -1.27
CA ALA A 29 2.78 -4.69 -1.86
C ALA A 29 1.58 -4.07 -1.14
N PHE A 30 1.59 -2.74 -1.02
CA PHE A 30 0.47 -1.98 -0.47
C PHE A 30 -0.24 -1.18 -1.55
N GLY A 31 -1.58 -1.17 -1.49
CA GLY A 31 -2.41 -0.28 -2.29
C GLY A 31 -2.28 1.20 -1.88
N GLY A 32 -3.11 2.04 -2.48
CA GLY A 32 -3.15 3.47 -2.23
C GLY A 32 -1.94 4.22 -2.80
N PHE A 33 -1.99 5.54 -2.72
CA PHE A 33 -1.01 6.44 -3.33
C PHE A 33 -0.51 7.47 -2.33
N THR A 34 0.71 7.30 -1.81
CA THR A 34 1.37 8.23 -0.87
C THR A 34 0.52 8.55 0.38
N THR A 35 -0.20 9.68 0.39
CA THR A 35 -1.12 10.12 1.46
C THR A 35 -2.59 9.84 1.15
N GLY A 36 -2.90 9.00 0.16
CA GLY A 36 -4.25 8.57 -0.18
C GLY A 36 -4.45 7.06 -0.04
N ARG A 37 -5.45 6.68 0.76
CA ARG A 37 -5.99 5.32 0.89
C ARG A 37 -4.94 4.24 1.20
N LYS A 38 -3.94 4.58 2.02
CA LYS A 38 -2.92 3.63 2.47
C LYS A 38 -3.48 2.74 3.58
N PRO A 39 -3.24 1.41 3.59
CA PRO A 39 -3.74 0.50 4.61
C PRO A 39 -2.93 0.57 5.92
N LEU A 40 -2.81 1.76 6.52
CA LEU A 40 -1.87 2.02 7.62
C LEU A 40 -2.21 1.27 8.91
N ALA A 41 -3.48 1.02 9.19
CA ALA A 41 -3.85 0.17 10.32
C ALA A 41 -3.29 -1.26 10.19
N ALA A 42 -3.25 -1.82 8.97
CA ALA A 42 -2.64 -3.12 8.71
C ALA A 42 -1.11 -3.08 8.87
N VAL A 43 -0.46 -1.99 8.45
CA VAL A 43 0.98 -1.78 8.67
C VAL A 43 1.31 -1.77 10.18
N CYS A 44 0.51 -1.07 10.98
CA CYS A 44 0.65 -1.08 12.44
C CYS A 44 0.47 -2.49 13.03
N GLU A 45 -0.47 -3.27 12.50
CA GLU A 45 -0.67 -4.66 12.95
C GLU A 45 0.50 -5.58 12.58
N ILE A 46 1.06 -5.46 11.36
CA ILE A 46 2.28 -6.18 10.93
C ILE A 46 3.42 -5.89 11.92
N LEU A 47 3.61 -4.62 12.29
CA LEU A 47 4.61 -4.20 13.27
C LEU A 47 4.35 -4.84 14.64
N ARG A 48 3.10 -4.76 15.15
CA ARG A 48 2.71 -5.33 16.45
C ARG A 48 2.96 -6.84 16.52
N GLN A 49 2.68 -7.57 15.45
CA GLN A 49 2.88 -9.02 15.38
C GLN A 49 4.34 -9.42 15.17
N GLY A 50 5.22 -8.45 14.91
CA GLY A 50 6.65 -8.70 14.84
C GLY A 50 7.13 -9.30 13.52
N GLN A 51 6.30 -9.28 12.46
CA GLN A 51 6.71 -9.77 11.14
C GLN A 51 7.92 -8.97 10.64
N THR A 52 8.84 -9.65 9.95
CA THR A 52 10.15 -9.08 9.57
C THR A 52 10.68 -9.73 8.29
N ASP A 53 11.89 -9.34 7.88
CA ASP A 53 12.55 -9.83 6.67
C ASP A 53 11.70 -9.68 5.40
N LEU A 54 10.79 -8.70 5.39
CA LEU A 54 9.84 -8.47 4.31
C LEU A 54 10.56 -7.98 3.05
N ILE A 55 10.10 -8.42 1.90
CA ILE A 55 10.53 -7.92 0.60
C ILE A 55 9.43 -6.99 0.12
N GLY A 56 9.75 -5.72 -0.09
CA GLY A 56 8.76 -4.70 -0.35
C GLY A 56 8.75 -4.20 -1.78
N GLU A 57 7.59 -4.24 -2.42
CA GLU A 57 7.31 -3.50 -3.64
C GLU A 57 6.68 -2.16 -3.25
N GLY A 58 7.48 -1.10 -3.33
CA GLY A 58 7.12 0.23 -2.86
C GLY A 58 5.90 0.82 -3.56
N GLY A 59 5.94 0.87 -4.89
CA GLY A 59 5.02 1.70 -5.66
C GLY A 59 5.06 3.16 -5.18
N PRO A 60 3.93 3.89 -5.25
CA PRO A 60 3.82 5.23 -4.67
C PRO A 60 3.75 5.15 -3.14
N ALA A 61 4.90 4.94 -2.50
CA ALA A 61 5.02 4.71 -1.07
C ALA A 61 5.02 6.00 -0.24
N GLY A 62 4.64 5.88 1.02
CA GLY A 62 4.69 6.94 2.03
C GLY A 62 5.00 6.38 3.41
N SER A 63 4.17 6.71 4.39
CA SER A 63 4.35 6.29 5.79
C SER A 63 4.24 4.78 5.99
N ASP A 64 3.53 4.08 5.10
CA ASP A 64 3.38 2.63 5.09
C ASP A 64 4.75 1.94 5.07
N TRP A 65 5.54 2.20 4.03
CA TRP A 65 6.87 1.61 3.90
C TRP A 65 7.90 2.28 4.81
N ASP A 66 7.81 3.60 5.04
CA ASP A 66 8.74 4.30 5.93
C ASP A 66 8.71 3.75 7.37
N MET A 67 7.52 3.40 7.87
CA MET A 67 7.36 2.80 9.20
C MET A 67 8.02 1.41 9.28
N LEU A 68 7.79 0.55 8.29
CA LEU A 68 8.38 -0.79 8.26
C LEU A 68 9.91 -0.74 8.13
N ILE A 69 10.42 0.15 7.28
CA ILE A 69 11.87 0.36 7.10
C ILE A 69 12.48 0.88 8.40
N GLY A 70 11.91 1.93 8.98
CA GLY A 70 12.41 2.51 10.22
C GLY A 70 12.38 1.56 11.41
N ALA A 71 11.45 0.59 11.41
CA ALA A 71 11.34 -0.44 12.42
C ALA A 71 12.21 -1.68 12.12
N GLY A 72 13.01 -1.66 11.04
CA GLY A 72 13.93 -2.74 10.67
C GLY A 72 13.23 -4.01 10.18
N ARG A 73 12.05 -3.89 9.55
CA ARG A 73 11.24 -5.05 9.13
C ARG A 73 11.42 -5.45 7.67
N VAL A 74 12.19 -4.67 6.91
CA VAL A 74 12.33 -4.83 5.46
C VAL A 74 13.73 -5.35 5.15
N LYS A 75 13.80 -6.53 4.54
CA LYS A 75 15.04 -7.15 4.06
C LYS A 75 15.51 -6.54 2.75
N ALA A 76 14.59 -6.28 1.82
CA ALA A 76 14.87 -5.65 0.54
C ALA A 76 13.69 -4.81 0.07
N TYR A 77 13.96 -3.67 -0.56
CA TYR A 77 12.94 -2.72 -0.97
C TYR A 77 13.10 -2.29 -2.43
N ILE A 78 12.10 -2.60 -3.26
CA ILE A 78 12.01 -2.17 -4.64
C ILE A 78 11.28 -0.83 -4.68
N ASN A 79 12.05 0.23 -4.84
CA ASN A 79 11.61 1.62 -4.76
C ASN A 79 11.34 2.21 -6.16
N CYS A 80 10.36 3.09 -6.22
CA CYS A 80 10.27 4.11 -7.27
C CYS A 80 10.07 5.51 -6.71
N TYR A 81 9.37 5.62 -5.56
CA TYR A 81 9.10 6.86 -4.86
C TYR A 81 8.70 6.57 -3.41
N THR A 82 9.30 7.26 -2.43
CA THR A 82 8.92 7.11 -1.01
C THR A 82 8.90 8.46 -0.29
N ALA A 83 7.70 9.01 -0.10
CA ALA A 83 7.49 10.29 0.59
C ALA A 83 6.05 10.43 1.09
N ASN A 84 5.82 11.37 2.01
CA ASN A 84 4.48 11.88 2.30
C ASN A 84 4.39 13.30 1.71
N PRO A 85 3.98 13.47 0.44
CA PRO A 85 3.88 14.78 -0.19
C PRO A 85 3.16 15.79 0.72
N ARG A 86 3.61 17.04 0.69
CA ARG A 86 3.18 18.15 1.59
C ARG A 86 3.71 18.11 3.02
N PHE A 87 4.08 16.95 3.56
CA PHE A 87 4.50 16.81 4.96
C PHE A 87 5.96 16.40 5.12
N SER A 88 6.42 15.45 4.32
CA SER A 88 7.80 14.95 4.27
C SER A 88 8.21 14.75 2.81
N ASN A 89 9.05 15.65 2.28
CA ASN A 89 9.50 15.60 0.88
C ASN A 89 10.21 14.29 0.50
N VAL A 90 10.96 13.72 1.45
CA VAL A 90 11.53 12.38 1.37
C VAL A 90 11.30 11.74 2.73
N SER A 91 10.70 10.55 2.74
CA SER A 91 10.42 9.82 3.98
C SER A 91 11.71 9.61 4.78
N ARG A 92 11.65 9.90 6.08
CA ARG A 92 12.86 10.15 6.87
C ARG A 92 13.60 8.87 7.23
N ARG A 93 12.87 7.80 7.57
CA ARG A 93 13.46 6.51 7.94
C ARG A 93 13.98 5.77 6.72
N PHE A 94 13.25 5.82 5.62
CA PHE A 94 13.68 5.38 4.30
C PHE A 94 15.02 6.00 3.90
N ARG A 95 15.11 7.33 3.93
CA ARG A 95 16.33 8.04 3.56
C ARG A 95 17.49 7.70 4.50
N ALA A 96 17.25 7.67 5.81
CA ALA A 96 18.28 7.31 6.79
C ALA A 96 18.84 5.91 6.52
N ALA A 97 17.96 4.92 6.34
CA ALA A 97 18.38 3.54 6.09
C ALA A 97 19.23 3.39 4.82
N ILE A 98 18.88 4.09 3.74
CA ILE A 98 19.69 4.11 2.50
C ILE A 98 21.05 4.79 2.73
N GLN A 99 21.06 5.96 3.37
CA GLN A 99 22.29 6.73 3.59
C GLN A 99 23.27 6.02 4.53
N GLU A 100 22.76 5.22 5.46
CA GLU A 100 23.54 4.39 6.39
C GLU A 100 23.93 3.03 5.78
N GLY A 101 23.33 2.63 4.66
CA GLY A 101 23.54 1.31 4.06
C GLY A 101 22.95 0.17 4.87
N SER A 102 21.91 0.43 5.68
CA SER A 102 21.26 -0.56 6.54
C SER A 102 20.09 -1.30 5.89
N ILE A 103 19.75 -0.94 4.64
CA ILE A 103 18.72 -1.60 3.83
C ILE A 103 19.23 -1.91 2.42
N LEU A 104 18.87 -3.09 1.92
CA LEU A 104 19.03 -3.43 0.51
C LEU A 104 17.88 -2.79 -0.29
N PHE A 105 18.18 -1.99 -1.31
CA PHE A 105 17.14 -1.36 -2.13
C PHE A 105 17.51 -1.33 -3.61
N GLU A 106 16.49 -1.26 -4.47
CA GLU A 106 16.64 -1.09 -5.91
C GLU A 106 15.72 0.04 -6.40
N ASP A 107 16.17 0.81 -7.38
CA ASP A 107 15.34 1.81 -8.04
C ASP A 107 14.83 1.35 -9.42
N TYR A 108 13.52 1.42 -9.62
CA TYR A 108 12.86 1.47 -10.93
C TYR A 108 12.18 2.82 -11.13
N SER A 109 11.83 3.17 -12.37
CA SER A 109 10.91 4.28 -12.58
C SER A 109 9.53 3.90 -12.05
N GLN A 110 8.74 4.89 -11.62
CA GLN A 110 7.37 4.61 -11.15
C GLN A 110 6.53 3.96 -12.25
N ASP A 111 6.66 4.42 -13.49
CA ASP A 111 5.98 3.82 -14.64
C ASP A 111 6.37 2.34 -14.83
N ALA A 112 7.64 1.98 -14.60
CA ALA A 112 8.11 0.61 -14.73
C ALA A 112 7.50 -0.29 -13.66
N GLN A 113 7.48 0.17 -12.41
CA GLN A 113 6.89 -0.59 -11.31
C GLN A 113 5.37 -0.75 -11.46
N MET A 114 4.64 0.30 -11.88
CA MET A 114 3.21 0.18 -12.17
C MET A 114 2.94 -0.78 -13.33
N THR A 115 3.78 -0.72 -14.37
CA THR A 115 3.70 -1.65 -15.51
C THR A 115 3.97 -3.09 -15.08
N MET A 116 4.91 -3.31 -14.16
CA MET A 116 5.22 -4.62 -13.57
C MET A 116 4.05 -5.19 -12.76
N PHE A 117 3.36 -4.36 -11.96
CA PHE A 117 2.14 -4.79 -11.25
C PHE A 117 1.02 -5.16 -12.21
N HIS A 118 0.78 -4.34 -13.23
CA HIS A 118 -0.23 -4.64 -14.25
C HIS A 118 0.09 -5.94 -15.01
N ALA A 119 1.36 -6.13 -15.36
CA ALA A 119 1.84 -7.36 -15.98
C ALA A 119 1.65 -8.58 -15.06
N ALA A 120 1.84 -8.43 -13.75
CA ALA A 120 1.55 -9.48 -12.76
C ALA A 120 0.06 -9.83 -12.72
N ALA A 121 -0.81 -8.83 -12.70
CA ALA A 121 -2.27 -9.02 -12.74
C ALA A 121 -2.74 -9.77 -14.00
N MET A 122 -2.07 -9.52 -15.13
CA MET A 122 -2.34 -10.17 -16.41
C MET A 122 -1.71 -11.58 -16.53
N GLY A 123 -0.84 -11.98 -15.60
CA GLY A 123 -0.10 -13.24 -15.67
C GLY A 123 1.00 -13.27 -16.74
N LEU A 124 1.57 -12.10 -17.09
CA LEU A 124 2.69 -12.02 -18.02
C LEU A 124 3.99 -12.51 -17.35
N PRO A 125 4.89 -13.17 -18.10
CA PRO A 125 6.16 -13.67 -17.53
C PRO A 125 7.21 -12.57 -17.31
N TYR A 126 7.17 -11.53 -18.13
CA TYR A 126 8.02 -10.33 -18.09
C TYR A 126 7.30 -9.22 -18.88
N VAL A 127 7.73 -7.97 -18.73
CA VAL A 127 7.21 -6.85 -19.53
C VAL A 127 8.32 -6.14 -20.30
N PRO A 128 8.25 -6.10 -21.65
CA PRO A 128 9.19 -5.35 -22.46
C PRO A 128 8.85 -3.85 -22.46
N VAL A 129 9.82 -3.01 -22.09
CA VAL A 129 9.62 -1.55 -22.02
C VAL A 129 10.80 -0.80 -22.61
N ARG A 130 10.55 0.44 -23.02
CA ARG A 130 11.60 1.42 -23.37
C ARG A 130 12.00 2.33 -22.21
N MET A 131 11.09 2.53 -21.25
CA MET A 131 11.34 3.39 -20.10
C MET A 131 12.59 2.92 -19.34
N MET A 132 13.27 3.83 -18.66
CA MET A 132 14.58 3.62 -18.00
C MET A 132 15.81 3.46 -18.92
N LEU A 133 15.67 3.05 -20.19
CA LEU A 133 16.80 2.98 -21.12
C LEU A 133 17.50 4.35 -21.27
N GLY A 134 18.83 4.33 -21.33
CA GLY A 134 19.73 5.47 -21.37
C GLY A 134 19.94 6.18 -20.02
N SER A 135 19.08 5.91 -19.03
CA SER A 135 19.06 6.61 -17.74
C SER A 135 20.03 6.00 -16.72
N GLY A 136 20.16 6.67 -15.56
CA GLY A 136 20.87 6.11 -14.41
C GLY A 136 20.24 4.81 -13.89
N MET A 137 18.93 4.60 -14.09
CA MET A 137 18.26 3.37 -13.62
C MET A 137 18.62 2.15 -14.48
N GLU A 138 19.08 2.34 -15.73
CA GLU A 138 19.70 1.27 -16.51
C GLU A 138 21.15 1.02 -16.05
N LYS A 139 21.91 2.09 -15.82
CA LYS A 139 23.35 2.01 -15.60
C LYS A 139 23.73 1.61 -14.18
N GLU A 140 22.93 2.00 -13.20
CA GLU A 140 23.18 1.81 -11.79
C GLU A 140 22.14 0.85 -11.20
N TRP A 141 22.65 -0.21 -10.58
CA TRP A 141 21.84 -1.22 -9.90
C TRP A 141 22.06 -1.06 -8.40
N GLY A 142 20.98 -0.78 -7.67
CA GLY A 142 21.01 -0.71 -6.21
C GLY A 142 21.25 -2.08 -5.57
N LEU A 143 20.76 -3.15 -6.23
CA LEU A 143 21.05 -4.54 -5.86
C LEU A 143 21.86 -5.22 -6.94
N SER A 144 23.08 -5.63 -6.61
CA SER A 144 23.89 -6.46 -7.50
C SER A 144 23.23 -7.83 -7.74
N GLU A 145 23.59 -8.49 -8.84
CA GLU A 145 23.11 -9.85 -9.15
C GLU A 145 23.36 -10.83 -7.99
N LYS A 146 24.53 -10.74 -7.34
CA LYS A 146 24.90 -11.59 -6.20
C LYS A 146 24.07 -11.33 -4.95
N GLU A 147 23.60 -10.10 -4.75
CA GLU A 147 22.71 -9.77 -3.63
C GLU A 147 21.30 -10.27 -3.91
N ARG A 148 20.82 -10.12 -5.16
CA ARG A 148 19.53 -10.65 -5.61
C ARG A 148 19.45 -12.16 -5.48
N GLU A 149 20.49 -12.90 -5.87
CA GLU A 149 20.58 -14.36 -5.72
C GLU A 149 20.41 -14.86 -4.28
N ARG A 150 20.69 -14.01 -3.27
CA ARG A 150 20.53 -14.35 -1.84
C ARG A 150 19.12 -14.08 -1.31
N ILE A 151 18.23 -13.55 -2.15
CA ILE A 151 16.86 -13.18 -1.81
C ILE A 151 15.92 -14.00 -2.69
N ASP A 152 15.45 -15.14 -2.17
CA ASP A 152 14.66 -16.15 -2.90
C ASP A 152 13.45 -15.60 -3.67
N LYS A 153 12.80 -14.54 -3.16
CA LYS A 153 11.61 -13.96 -3.80
C LYS A 153 11.90 -12.82 -4.79
N LEU A 154 13.18 -12.50 -5.04
CA LEU A 154 13.58 -11.51 -6.05
C LEU A 154 14.15 -12.19 -7.30
N PRO A 155 13.88 -11.64 -8.49
CA PRO A 155 14.60 -12.03 -9.70
C PRO A 155 16.10 -11.72 -9.58
N ASN A 156 16.95 -12.66 -10.01
CA ASN A 156 18.42 -12.50 -10.01
C ASN A 156 18.89 -11.30 -10.84
N GLN A 157 18.11 -10.89 -11.83
CA GLN A 157 18.40 -9.80 -12.75
C GLN A 157 17.38 -8.68 -12.54
N LYS A 158 17.84 -7.42 -12.47
CA LYS A 158 16.96 -6.24 -12.46
C LYS A 158 16.17 -6.14 -13.76
N PHE A 159 16.82 -6.41 -14.87
CA PHE A 159 16.21 -6.48 -16.21
C PHE A 159 17.17 -7.21 -17.16
N LEU A 160 16.70 -7.54 -18.36
CA LEU A 160 17.54 -7.92 -19.48
C LEU A 160 17.42 -6.89 -20.62
N ILE A 161 18.49 -6.61 -21.35
CA ILE A 161 18.43 -5.79 -22.56
C ILE A 161 18.35 -6.71 -23.77
N GLN A 162 17.32 -6.55 -24.59
CA GLN A 162 17.15 -7.33 -25.83
C GLN A 162 16.73 -6.42 -27.00
N GLN A 163 17.09 -6.81 -28.22
CA GLN A 163 16.57 -6.17 -29.43
C GLN A 163 15.06 -6.43 -29.56
N ASN A 164 14.31 -5.43 -30.01
CA ASN A 164 12.91 -5.61 -30.35
C ASN A 164 12.81 -6.57 -31.56
N PRO A 165 12.14 -7.73 -31.42
CA PRO A 165 12.06 -8.71 -32.51
C PRO A 165 11.28 -8.20 -33.74
N PHE A 166 10.47 -7.15 -33.58
CA PHE A 166 9.72 -6.52 -34.67
C PHE A 166 10.40 -5.27 -35.23
N ASN A 167 11.42 -4.75 -34.54
CA ASN A 167 12.21 -3.60 -34.97
C ASN A 167 13.66 -3.71 -34.46
N PRO A 168 14.56 -4.40 -35.18
CA PRO A 168 15.91 -4.72 -34.68
C PRO A 168 16.80 -3.51 -34.36
N GLU A 169 16.45 -2.31 -34.84
CA GLU A 169 17.14 -1.05 -34.52
C GLU A 169 16.81 -0.54 -33.10
N GLU A 170 15.74 -1.08 -32.48
CA GLU A 170 15.28 -0.73 -31.15
C GLU A 170 15.73 -1.75 -30.11
N LYS A 171 16.14 -1.25 -28.93
CA LYS A 171 16.40 -2.07 -27.74
C LYS A 171 15.27 -1.88 -26.73
N LEU A 172 15.02 -2.93 -25.96
CA LEU A 172 14.02 -2.98 -24.90
C LEU A 172 14.67 -3.48 -23.61
N LEU A 173 14.16 -3.00 -22.47
CA LEU A 173 14.36 -3.64 -21.17
C LEU A 173 13.25 -4.65 -20.95
N LEU A 174 13.62 -5.88 -20.65
CA LEU A 174 12.70 -6.91 -20.20
C LEU A 174 12.69 -6.88 -18.68
N LEU A 175 11.65 -6.29 -18.11
CA LEU A 175 11.49 -6.23 -16.66
C LEU A 175 10.84 -7.53 -16.17
N PRO A 176 11.40 -8.17 -15.12
CA PRO A 176 10.77 -9.35 -14.54
C PRO A 176 9.46 -8.96 -13.85
N VAL A 177 8.46 -9.82 -13.92
CA VAL A 177 7.17 -9.60 -13.24
C VAL A 177 7.27 -10.07 -11.78
N PRO A 178 6.88 -9.25 -10.79
CA PRO A 178 6.98 -9.60 -9.38
C PRO A 178 5.97 -10.71 -9.02
N ARG A 179 6.38 -11.57 -8.08
CA ARG A 179 5.51 -12.61 -7.51
C ARG A 179 5.20 -12.24 -6.07
N LEU A 180 4.03 -11.64 -5.88
CA LEU A 180 3.59 -11.14 -4.58
C LEU A 180 2.94 -12.26 -3.77
N ASP A 181 3.39 -12.46 -2.54
CA ASP A 181 2.72 -13.38 -1.61
C ASP A 181 1.43 -12.77 -1.11
N THR A 182 1.49 -11.49 -0.70
CA THR A 182 0.33 -10.81 -0.13
C THR A 182 0.28 -9.34 -0.55
N ALA A 183 -0.89 -8.93 -1.06
CA ALA A 183 -1.25 -7.53 -1.20
C ALA A 183 -2.19 -7.13 -0.07
N ILE A 184 -1.99 -5.91 0.45
CA ILE A 184 -2.94 -5.30 1.39
C ILE A 184 -3.45 -4.00 0.79
N ILE A 185 -4.77 -3.87 0.72
CA ILE A 185 -5.44 -2.70 0.16
C ILE A 185 -6.52 -2.21 1.12
N HIS A 186 -6.77 -0.90 1.08
CA HIS A 186 -7.86 -0.27 1.82
C HIS A 186 -8.89 0.23 0.82
N VAL A 187 -10.17 -0.07 1.07
CA VAL A 187 -11.27 0.29 0.17
C VAL A 187 -12.37 0.98 0.96
N GLN A 188 -13.21 1.75 0.29
CA GLN A 188 -14.38 2.33 0.92
C GLN A 188 -15.38 1.24 1.32
N ILE A 189 -15.80 0.41 0.37
CA ILE A 189 -16.90 -0.55 0.58
C ILE A 189 -16.45 -1.95 0.20
N ALA A 190 -16.72 -2.92 1.07
CA ALA A 190 -16.57 -4.34 0.77
C ALA A 190 -17.77 -5.15 1.24
N SER A 191 -17.84 -6.41 0.80
CA SER A 191 -18.88 -7.36 1.18
C SER A 191 -18.27 -8.69 1.65
N PRO A 192 -19.02 -9.52 2.41
CA PRO A 192 -18.49 -10.78 2.96
C PRO A 192 -17.92 -11.79 1.95
N ASP A 193 -18.32 -11.74 0.68
CA ASP A 193 -17.74 -12.59 -0.37
C ASP A 193 -16.41 -12.07 -0.95
N GLY A 194 -15.99 -10.87 -0.53
CA GLY A 194 -14.78 -10.18 -0.99
C GLY A 194 -15.01 -9.17 -2.10
N THR A 195 -16.22 -9.01 -2.61
CA THR A 195 -16.48 -7.98 -3.64
C THR A 195 -16.26 -6.60 -3.03
N CYS A 196 -15.47 -5.76 -3.70
CA CYS A 196 -15.13 -4.42 -3.24
C CYS A 196 -15.56 -3.33 -4.24
N ARG A 197 -15.76 -2.13 -3.71
CA ARG A 197 -16.07 -0.92 -4.47
C ARG A 197 -15.16 0.21 -3.99
N LEU A 198 -14.36 0.70 -4.92
CA LEU A 198 -13.55 1.90 -4.77
C LEU A 198 -14.36 3.10 -5.30
N LEU A 199 -14.46 4.17 -4.52
CA LEU A 199 -15.21 5.37 -4.91
C LEU A 199 -14.34 6.43 -5.62
N SER A 200 -13.05 6.15 -5.76
CA SER A 200 -12.05 7.02 -6.36
C SER A 200 -11.14 6.21 -7.29
N ASP A 201 -10.14 6.87 -7.89
CA ASP A 201 -9.15 6.20 -8.72
C ASP A 201 -8.54 4.97 -8.01
N PRO A 202 -8.43 3.85 -8.73
CA PRO A 202 -8.01 2.59 -8.15
C PRO A 202 -6.50 2.54 -7.88
N PHE A 203 -5.70 3.42 -8.48
CA PHE A 203 -4.23 3.31 -8.49
C PHE A 203 -3.81 1.89 -8.89
N GLN A 204 -2.84 1.29 -8.18
CA GLN A 204 -2.42 -0.10 -8.36
C GLN A 204 -3.33 -1.12 -7.63
N ASP A 205 -4.33 -0.70 -6.85
CA ASP A 205 -5.06 -1.57 -5.92
C ASP A 205 -5.73 -2.76 -6.62
N VAL A 206 -6.32 -2.53 -7.80
CA VAL A 206 -6.96 -3.59 -8.60
C VAL A 206 -5.90 -4.55 -9.11
N ASP A 207 -4.81 -4.05 -9.71
CA ASP A 207 -3.73 -4.90 -10.21
C ASP A 207 -3.13 -5.75 -9.08
N LEU A 208 -2.86 -5.16 -7.92
CA LEU A 208 -2.33 -5.88 -6.76
C LEU A 208 -3.27 -6.98 -6.28
N ALA A 209 -4.58 -6.74 -6.27
CA ALA A 209 -5.56 -7.75 -5.89
C ALA A 209 -5.54 -8.96 -6.83
N PHE A 210 -5.34 -8.75 -8.13
CA PHE A 210 -5.21 -9.82 -9.12
C PHE A 210 -3.82 -10.48 -9.13
N ALA A 211 -2.77 -9.73 -8.82
CA ALA A 211 -1.39 -10.18 -8.89
C ALA A 211 -0.96 -11.02 -7.68
N ALA A 212 -1.45 -10.69 -6.49
CA ALA A 212 -1.00 -11.34 -5.26
C ALA A 212 -1.64 -12.71 -5.05
N LYS A 213 -0.87 -13.63 -4.46
CA LYS A 213 -1.38 -14.95 -4.04
C LYS A 213 -2.47 -14.81 -2.97
N ASN A 214 -2.34 -13.86 -2.05
CA ASN A 214 -3.36 -13.50 -1.08
C ASN A 214 -3.64 -11.99 -1.12
N THR A 215 -4.91 -11.62 -0.95
CA THR A 215 -5.29 -10.21 -0.82
C THR A 215 -6.05 -10.00 0.48
N ILE A 216 -5.52 -9.14 1.35
CA ILE A 216 -6.22 -8.61 2.52
C ILE A 216 -6.85 -7.28 2.13
N VAL A 217 -8.18 -7.20 2.26
CA VAL A 217 -8.95 -5.97 2.09
C VAL A 217 -9.36 -5.46 3.46
N THR A 218 -8.97 -4.23 3.78
CA THR A 218 -9.58 -3.47 4.88
C THR A 218 -10.63 -2.51 4.29
N CYS A 219 -11.79 -2.33 4.93
CA CYS A 219 -12.85 -1.49 4.40
C CYS A 219 -13.48 -0.56 5.42
N GLU A 220 -13.90 0.63 4.97
CA GLU A 220 -14.65 1.59 5.79
C GLU A 220 -16.07 1.12 6.08
N GLU A 221 -16.73 0.50 5.11
CA GLU A 221 -18.09 -0.02 5.23
C GLU A 221 -18.17 -1.48 4.76
N LEU A 222 -18.79 -2.32 5.58
CA LEU A 222 -19.10 -3.71 5.23
C LEU A 222 -20.59 -3.87 4.94
N VAL A 223 -20.92 -4.04 3.66
CA VAL A 223 -22.30 -4.19 3.16
C VAL A 223 -22.63 -5.65 2.84
N SER A 224 -23.92 -5.98 2.73
CA SER A 224 -24.30 -7.34 2.33
C SER A 224 -23.94 -7.64 0.87
N ASN A 225 -23.73 -8.92 0.56
CA ASN A 225 -23.53 -9.38 -0.82
C ASN A 225 -24.72 -9.00 -1.73
N GLU A 226 -25.94 -8.94 -1.19
CA GLU A 226 -27.11 -8.49 -1.95
C GLU A 226 -27.02 -7.00 -2.28
N TRP A 227 -26.67 -6.17 -1.30
CA TRP A 227 -26.56 -4.72 -1.47
C TRP A 227 -25.55 -4.36 -2.56
N ILE A 228 -24.34 -4.93 -2.48
CA ILE A 228 -23.26 -4.59 -3.42
C ILE A 228 -23.54 -5.06 -4.86
N ARG A 229 -24.42 -6.05 -5.02
CA ARG A 229 -24.85 -6.58 -6.32
C ARG A 229 -26.00 -5.81 -6.95
N ARG A 230 -26.58 -4.82 -6.26
CA ARG A 230 -27.65 -3.96 -6.84
C ARG A 230 -27.12 -3.02 -7.92
N GLU A 231 -25.85 -2.64 -7.82
CA GLU A 231 -25.14 -1.76 -8.76
C GLU A 231 -23.79 -2.40 -9.15
N PRO A 232 -23.81 -3.53 -9.87
CA PRO A 232 -22.60 -4.33 -10.12
C PRO A 232 -21.54 -3.57 -10.93
N GLU A 233 -21.93 -2.62 -11.77
CA GLU A 233 -21.04 -1.79 -12.57
C GLU A 233 -20.13 -0.88 -11.75
N LYS A 234 -20.47 -0.63 -10.48
CA LYS A 234 -19.64 0.16 -9.55
C LYS A 234 -18.59 -0.69 -8.82
N ASN A 235 -18.63 -2.01 -8.95
CA ASN A 235 -17.72 -2.89 -8.21
C ASN A 235 -16.38 -3.00 -8.97
N THR A 236 -15.27 -2.84 -8.25
CA THR A 236 -13.93 -2.72 -8.84
C THR A 236 -13.07 -3.95 -8.66
N ILE A 237 -13.26 -4.69 -7.56
CA ILE A 237 -12.48 -5.90 -7.25
C ILE A 237 -13.45 -7.06 -7.00
N PRO A 238 -13.36 -8.15 -7.78
CA PRO A 238 -14.24 -9.30 -7.60
C PRO A 238 -13.82 -10.13 -6.40
N GLY A 239 -14.78 -10.66 -5.65
CA GLY A 239 -14.47 -11.41 -4.43
C GLY A 239 -13.55 -12.61 -4.62
N ILE A 240 -13.43 -13.18 -5.82
CA ILE A 240 -12.53 -14.32 -6.09
C ILE A 240 -11.05 -14.02 -5.87
N THR A 241 -10.61 -12.76 -5.96
CA THR A 241 -9.22 -12.35 -5.74
C THR A 241 -8.91 -12.00 -4.29
N VAL A 242 -9.93 -11.98 -3.42
CA VAL A 242 -9.82 -11.56 -2.03
C VAL A 242 -9.75 -12.77 -1.10
N SER A 243 -8.77 -12.78 -0.20
CA SER A 243 -8.59 -13.84 0.82
C SER A 243 -9.22 -13.47 2.15
N ALA A 244 -9.11 -12.20 2.56
CA ALA A 244 -9.65 -11.67 3.80
C ALA A 244 -10.29 -10.29 3.60
N VAL A 245 -11.41 -10.05 4.27
CA VAL A 245 -12.12 -8.77 4.37
C VAL A 245 -12.16 -8.38 5.84
N VAL A 246 -11.75 -7.17 6.15
CA VAL A 246 -11.68 -6.64 7.51
C VAL A 246 -12.43 -5.32 7.56
N HIS A 247 -13.55 -5.29 8.27
CA HIS A 247 -14.27 -4.05 8.52
C HIS A 247 -13.48 -3.19 9.52
N LEU A 248 -12.95 -2.06 9.04
CA LEU A 248 -11.98 -1.25 9.75
C LEU A 248 -12.17 0.23 9.43
N PRO A 249 -13.21 0.88 9.99
CA PRO A 249 -13.43 2.32 9.83
C PRO A 249 -12.19 3.12 10.24
N TYR A 250 -11.89 4.18 9.50
CA TYR A 250 -10.66 4.95 9.62
C TYR A 250 -9.36 4.12 9.49
N GLY A 251 -9.42 2.97 8.80
CA GLY A 251 -8.28 2.07 8.61
C GLY A 251 -7.18 2.66 7.74
N GLY A 252 -7.54 3.67 6.93
CA GLY A 252 -6.62 4.45 6.12
C GLY A 252 -5.91 5.59 6.84
N HIS A 253 -6.38 6.01 8.01
CA HIS A 253 -5.80 7.13 8.75
C HIS A 253 -4.29 6.92 9.02
N PRO A 254 -3.44 7.97 8.92
CA PRO A 254 -3.72 9.38 8.61
C PRO A 254 -3.96 9.73 7.13
N SER A 255 -3.95 8.78 6.20
CA SER A 255 -4.16 9.07 4.77
C SER A 255 -5.62 9.44 4.48
N GLN A 256 -5.87 10.19 3.40
CA GLN A 256 -7.24 10.49 2.96
C GLN A 256 -7.94 9.23 2.43
N VAL A 257 -9.25 9.12 2.65
CA VAL A 257 -10.12 8.13 2.01
C VAL A 257 -11.29 8.87 1.38
N TYR A 258 -11.25 8.96 0.05
CA TYR A 258 -12.21 9.71 -0.76
C TYR A 258 -13.66 9.31 -0.44
N GLY A 259 -14.51 10.32 -0.24
CA GLY A 259 -15.92 10.19 0.15
C GLY A 259 -16.15 9.91 1.65
N TYR A 260 -15.09 9.74 2.46
CA TYR A 260 -15.18 9.42 3.88
C TYR A 260 -14.47 10.47 4.75
N TYR A 261 -13.17 10.65 4.57
CA TYR A 261 -12.38 11.61 5.35
C TYR A 261 -11.10 12.05 4.62
N ASP A 262 -10.65 13.26 4.94
CA ASP A 262 -9.43 13.88 4.45
C ASP A 262 -8.21 13.41 5.27
N TYR A 263 -7.00 13.69 4.78
CA TYR A 263 -5.77 13.34 5.49
C TYR A 263 -5.65 14.11 6.81
N ASP A 264 -5.12 13.44 7.83
CA ASP A 264 -4.82 14.07 9.12
C ASP A 264 -3.47 14.79 9.06
N LYS A 265 -3.52 16.05 8.63
CA LYS A 265 -2.34 16.93 8.51
C LYS A 265 -1.50 16.95 9.78
N GLU A 266 -2.13 17.11 10.95
CA GLU A 266 -1.40 17.26 12.20
C GLU A 266 -0.71 15.95 12.60
N PHE A 267 -1.31 14.81 12.29
CA PHE A 267 -0.68 13.50 12.50
C PHE A 267 0.52 13.31 11.57
N TYR A 268 0.40 13.68 10.29
CA TYR A 268 1.54 13.61 9.37
C TYR A 268 2.69 14.54 9.78
N LEU A 269 2.40 15.73 10.31
CA LEU A 269 3.43 16.63 10.85
C LEU A 269 4.07 16.08 12.13
N GLU A 270 3.30 15.39 12.97
CA GLU A 270 3.83 14.67 14.12
C GLU A 270 4.77 13.53 13.69
N TYR A 271 4.33 12.69 12.74
CA TYR A 271 5.14 11.63 12.16
C TYR A 271 6.42 12.16 11.50
N ASP A 272 6.32 13.26 10.75
CA ASP A 272 7.48 13.92 10.15
C ASP A 272 8.49 14.36 11.22
N ARG A 273 8.03 14.94 12.33
CA ARG A 273 8.93 15.30 13.45
C ARG A 273 9.57 14.07 14.09
N ALA A 274 8.78 13.01 14.30
CA ALA A 274 9.25 11.76 14.91
C ALA A 274 10.33 11.08 14.05
N GLY A 275 10.19 11.09 12.72
CA GLY A 275 11.15 10.45 11.82
C GLY A 275 12.54 11.10 11.78
N LYS A 276 12.77 12.24 12.44
CA LYS A 276 14.04 12.98 12.38
C LYS A 276 15.20 12.32 13.13
N SER A 277 14.92 11.45 14.10
CA SER A 277 15.95 10.67 14.80
C SER A 277 15.42 9.27 15.14
N ASP A 278 16.31 8.34 15.43
CA ASP A 278 15.95 6.99 15.85
C ASP A 278 15.14 7.01 17.14
N GLU A 279 15.56 7.80 18.12
CA GLU A 279 14.91 7.87 19.44
C GLU A 279 13.49 8.40 19.33
N ALA A 280 13.28 9.49 18.57
CA ALA A 280 11.97 10.08 18.37
C ALA A 280 11.04 9.15 17.60
N PHE A 281 11.56 8.43 16.61
CA PHE A 281 10.80 7.45 15.84
C PHE A 281 10.40 6.24 16.70
N GLN A 282 11.33 5.69 17.51
CA GLN A 282 11.01 4.60 18.42
C GLN A 282 9.98 5.01 19.48
N GLN A 283 10.05 6.25 19.97
CA GLN A 283 9.03 6.78 20.89
C GLN A 283 7.65 6.90 20.21
N PHE A 284 7.61 7.34 18.95
CA PHE A 284 6.37 7.37 18.16
C PHE A 284 5.78 5.96 17.98
N LEU A 285 6.60 4.97 17.61
CA LEU A 285 6.11 3.58 17.50
C LEU A 285 5.63 3.03 18.84
N LYS A 286 6.36 3.31 19.93
CA LYS A 286 5.96 2.90 21.28
C LYS A 286 4.61 3.50 21.66
N GLU A 287 4.32 4.72 21.25
CA GLU A 287 3.08 5.41 21.58
C GLU A 287 1.90 4.97 20.71
N TRP A 288 2.07 4.97 19.39
CA TRP A 288 0.97 4.83 18.43
C TRP A 288 0.80 3.44 17.84
N VAL A 289 1.81 2.57 17.97
CA VAL A 289 1.80 1.21 17.41
C VAL A 289 1.82 0.16 18.51
N TYR A 290 2.91 0.11 19.29
CA TYR A 290 3.11 -0.91 20.33
C TYR A 290 2.40 -0.60 21.65
N GLY A 291 2.03 0.66 21.87
CA GLY A 291 1.34 1.13 23.08
C GLY A 291 -0.18 0.95 23.05
N VAL A 292 -0.74 0.55 21.92
CA VAL A 292 -2.18 0.28 21.71
C VAL A 292 -2.35 -1.15 21.19
N LYS A 293 -3.34 -1.89 21.70
CA LYS A 293 -3.49 -3.32 21.38
C LYS A 293 -4.02 -3.60 19.99
N ASN A 294 -4.82 -2.68 19.44
CA ASN A 294 -5.50 -2.86 18.17
C ASN A 294 -5.94 -1.49 17.61
N HIS A 295 -6.61 -1.51 16.45
CA HIS A 295 -7.12 -0.30 15.80
C HIS A 295 -8.19 0.43 16.62
N ALA A 296 -9.00 -0.26 17.42
CA ALA A 296 -10.01 0.41 18.25
C ALA A 296 -9.35 1.27 19.34
N GLU A 297 -8.36 0.73 20.07
CA GLU A 297 -7.60 1.50 21.07
C GLU A 297 -6.82 2.67 20.41
N TYR A 298 -6.38 2.52 19.15
CA TYR A 298 -5.80 3.61 18.37
C TYR A 298 -6.80 4.77 18.12
N LEU A 299 -8.02 4.45 17.67
CA LEU A 299 -9.06 5.46 17.45
C LEU A 299 -9.52 6.13 18.76
N GLU A 300 -9.62 5.37 19.85
CA GLU A 300 -9.91 5.91 21.19
C GLU A 300 -8.84 6.93 21.62
N LYS A 301 -7.57 6.60 21.40
CA LYS A 301 -6.43 7.50 21.70
C LYS A 301 -6.42 8.74 20.82
N LEU A 302 -6.77 8.63 19.53
CA LEU A 302 -6.91 9.80 18.63
C LEU A 302 -8.04 10.74 19.06
N GLY A 303 -9.15 10.16 19.52
CA GLY A 303 -10.32 10.89 20.00
C GLY A 303 -11.34 11.20 18.91
N VAL A 304 -12.62 11.03 19.25
CA VAL A 304 -13.75 11.15 18.32
C VAL A 304 -13.82 12.54 17.68
N ASN A 305 -13.57 13.62 18.42
CA ASN A 305 -13.61 14.98 17.86
C ASN A 305 -12.60 15.16 16.72
N ARG A 306 -11.40 14.59 16.85
CA ARG A 306 -10.39 14.64 15.80
C ARG A 306 -10.86 13.91 14.55
N LEU A 307 -11.43 12.70 14.72
CA LEU A 307 -11.95 11.89 13.60
C LEU A 307 -13.14 12.54 12.88
N LEU A 308 -14.04 13.18 13.63
CA LEU A 308 -15.18 13.90 13.06
C LEU A 308 -14.74 15.11 12.22
N ASN A 309 -13.71 15.83 12.69
CA ASN A 309 -13.13 16.98 11.99
C ASN A 309 -12.25 16.60 10.80
N LEU A 310 -12.18 15.31 10.43
CA LEU A 310 -11.57 14.88 9.17
C LEU A 310 -12.62 14.54 8.12
N LYS A 311 -13.91 14.44 8.47
CA LYS A 311 -14.93 13.99 7.53
C LYS A 311 -15.00 14.93 6.32
N ASN A 312 -15.12 14.30 5.16
CA ASN A 312 -15.34 15.01 3.91
C ASN A 312 -16.69 15.72 3.96
N VAL A 313 -16.75 16.89 3.33
CA VAL A 313 -17.99 17.63 3.12
C VAL A 313 -18.55 17.23 1.76
N PRO A 314 -19.80 16.71 1.68
CA PRO A 314 -20.42 16.35 0.41
C PRO A 314 -20.37 17.50 -0.60
N GLY A 315 -19.95 17.23 -1.84
CA GLY A 315 -19.81 18.24 -2.88
C GLY A 315 -18.42 18.89 -2.97
N TYR A 316 -17.67 18.94 -1.85
CA TYR A 316 -16.25 19.33 -1.87
C TYR A 316 -15.35 18.09 -1.98
N GLU A 317 -15.74 16.97 -1.37
CA GLU A 317 -14.98 15.72 -1.34
C GLU A 317 -13.62 15.81 -0.61
N PHE A 318 -13.44 16.86 0.18
CA PHE A 318 -12.38 17.05 1.17
C PHE A 318 -12.95 17.75 2.42
N HIS A 319 -12.16 17.88 3.48
CA HIS A 319 -12.62 18.55 4.70
C HIS A 319 -12.54 20.08 4.54
N VAL A 320 -13.63 20.75 4.89
CA VAL A 320 -13.74 22.22 4.94
C VAL A 320 -14.32 22.60 6.30
N SER A 321 -13.82 23.67 6.92
CA SER A 321 -14.36 24.12 8.21
C SER A 321 -15.78 24.70 8.03
N ASP A 322 -16.60 24.58 9.08
CA ASP A 322 -17.97 25.13 9.09
C ASP A 322 -17.98 26.64 8.81
N GLU A 323 -16.94 27.37 9.24
CA GLU A 323 -16.75 28.80 8.96
C GLU A 323 -16.60 29.06 7.45
N THR A 324 -15.80 28.25 6.75
CA THR A 324 -15.60 28.40 5.31
C THR A 324 -16.87 28.04 4.51
N ILE A 325 -17.63 27.04 4.95
CA ILE A 325 -18.93 26.70 4.34
C ILE A 325 -19.90 27.88 4.50
N ALA A 326 -20.03 28.44 5.71
CA ALA A 326 -20.92 29.55 5.98
C ALA A 326 -20.55 30.82 5.20
N GLU A 327 -19.25 31.08 5.00
CA GLU A 327 -18.78 32.18 4.18
C GLU A 327 -19.12 32.01 2.68
N GLU A 328 -19.06 30.77 2.16
CA GLU A 328 -19.43 30.50 0.76
C GLU A 328 -20.94 30.54 0.52
N GLU A 329 -21.76 30.03 1.46
CA GLU A 329 -23.23 30.11 1.36
C GLU A 329 -23.77 31.55 1.50
N SER A 330 -22.98 32.46 2.09
CA SER A 330 -23.36 33.87 2.25
C SER A 330 -23.08 34.75 1.02
N LYS A 331 -22.45 34.20 -0.03
CA LYS A 331 -22.11 34.89 -1.29
C LYS A 331 -23.06 34.54 -2.42
#